data_AF-A0A9Y2G2K3-F1
#
_entry.id   AF-A0A9Y2G2K3-F1
#
_cell.length_a   1.000
_cell.length_b   1.000
_cell.length_c   1.000
_cell.angle_alpha   90.00
_cell.angle_beta   90.00
_cell.angle_gamma   90.00
#
_symmetry.space_group_name_H-M   'P 1'
#
loop_
_entity.id
_entity.type
_entity.pdbx_description
1 polymer ?
#
loop_
_entity_poly.entity_id
_entity_poly.type
_entity_poly.pdbx_seq_one_letter_code
_entity_poly.pdbx_strand_id
1 'polypeptide(L)'
;MSLTDLTPPAPVTLTSADRILLARLTDLAVDITNQGKLVCNAAYMGFARRVHVWWQPATGGEMQQIEIALSAEPETVRSELAQAIQTLEALLTQPGDAA
;
A
#
# COMPACT_ATOMS: atom_id res chain seq x y z
N MET A 1 -21.76 23.49 3.18
CA MET A 1 -21.12 22.33 2.55
C MET A 1 -21.98 21.12 2.90
N SER A 2 -22.55 20.44 1.91
CA SER A 2 -23.52 19.36 2.13
C SER A 2 -22.80 18.04 2.40
N LEU A 3 -23.21 17.30 3.44
CA LEU A 3 -22.69 15.98 3.86
C LEU A 3 -23.13 14.83 2.92
N THR A 4 -23.50 15.14 1.67
CA THR A 4 -24.29 14.24 0.81
C THR A 4 -23.50 13.28 -0.07
N ASP A 5 -22.17 13.22 0.02
CA ASP A 5 -21.37 12.20 -0.68
C ASP A 5 -20.61 11.29 0.31
N LEU A 6 -21.36 10.74 1.27
CA LEU A 6 -20.87 9.69 2.17
C LEU A 6 -21.23 8.29 1.68
N THR A 7 -21.73 8.13 0.45
CA THR A 7 -21.98 6.80 -0.10
C THR A 7 -20.62 6.14 -0.36
N PRO A 8 -20.24 5.10 0.39
CA PRO A 8 -18.98 4.42 0.14
C PRO A 8 -19.00 3.88 -1.30
N PRO A 9 -17.86 3.93 -2.02
CA PRO A 9 -17.79 3.33 -3.34
C PRO A 9 -18.17 1.85 -3.25
N ALA A 10 -18.84 1.32 -4.26
CA ALA A 10 -19.26 -0.09 -4.26
C ALA A 10 -18.04 -0.99 -3.97
N PRO A 11 -18.16 -2.12 -3.26
CA PRO A 11 -17.00 -2.97 -3.00
C PRO A 11 -16.37 -3.47 -4.32
N VAL A 12 -15.04 -3.56 -4.36
CA VAL A 12 -14.32 -4.22 -5.46
C VAL A 12 -14.29 -5.71 -5.20
N THR A 13 -14.72 -6.49 -6.19
CA THR A 13 -14.56 -7.95 -6.16
C THR A 13 -13.14 -8.30 -6.60
N LEU A 14 -12.28 -8.61 -5.64
CA LEU A 14 -10.91 -9.06 -5.91
C LEU A 14 -10.90 -10.50 -6.44
N THR A 15 -10.25 -10.71 -7.58
CA THR A 15 -9.97 -12.04 -8.11
C THR A 15 -8.92 -12.74 -7.24
N SER A 16 -8.74 -14.06 -7.42
CA SER A 16 -7.68 -14.81 -6.73
C SER A 16 -6.29 -14.25 -7.00
N ALA A 17 -6.05 -13.75 -8.21
CA ALA A 17 -4.78 -13.14 -8.58
C ALA A 17 -4.53 -11.82 -7.83
N ASP A 18 -5.56 -10.99 -7.66
CA ASP A 18 -5.42 -9.70 -6.96
C ASP A 18 -5.16 -9.92 -5.47
N ARG A 19 -5.78 -10.96 -4.88
CA ARG A 19 -5.52 -11.37 -3.50
C ARG A 19 -4.08 -11.85 -3.28
N ILE A 20 -3.49 -12.56 -4.26
CA ILE A 20 -2.09 -12.97 -4.21
C ILE A 20 -1.17 -11.74 -4.22
N LEU A 21 -1.47 -10.73 -5.03
CA LEU A 21 -0.69 -9.49 -5.05
C LEU A 21 -0.81 -8.71 -3.73
N LEU A 22 -2.00 -8.64 -3.13
CA LEU A 22 -2.20 -8.04 -1.82
C LEU A 22 -1.44 -8.76 -0.70
N ALA A 23 -1.41 -10.10 -0.73
CA ALA A 23 -0.62 -10.88 0.21
C ALA A 23 0.88 -10.56 0.07
N ARG A 24 1.39 -10.56 -1.17
CA ARG A 24 2.79 -10.22 -1.46
C ARG A 24 3.17 -8.81 -0.98
N LEU A 25 2.27 -7.83 -1.15
CA LEU A 25 2.49 -6.47 -0.66
C LEU A 25 2.67 -6.44 0.87
N THR A 26 1.87 -7.23 1.59
CA THR A 26 1.96 -7.34 3.05
C THR A 26 3.25 -8.04 3.48
N ASP A 27 3.59 -9.16 2.83
CA ASP A 27 4.84 -9.89 3.09
C ASP A 27 6.08 -9.01 2.86
N LEU A 28 6.06 -8.18 1.82
CA LEU A 28 7.15 -7.26 1.51
C LEU A 28 7.31 -6.17 2.59
N ALA A 29 6.21 -5.62 3.11
CA ALA A 29 6.25 -4.66 4.21
C ALA A 29 6.86 -5.27 5.49
N VAL A 30 6.55 -6.54 5.76
CA VAL A 30 7.15 -7.30 6.87
C VAL A 30 8.64 -7.53 6.63
N ASP A 31 9.05 -7.91 5.41
CA ASP A 31 10.46 -8.11 5.08
C ASP A 31 11.28 -6.81 5.23
N ILE A 32 10.74 -5.68 4.74
CA ILE A 32 11.34 -4.34 4.93
C ILE A 32 11.59 -4.07 6.42
N THR A 33 10.60 -4.39 7.26
CA THR A 33 10.68 -4.21 8.72
C THR A 33 11.74 -5.13 9.34
N ASN A 34 11.81 -6.38 8.91
CA ASN A 34 12.79 -7.35 9.39
C ASN A 34 14.23 -7.01 9.00
N GLN A 35 14.44 -6.29 7.90
CA GLN A 35 15.76 -5.77 7.52
C GLN A 35 16.25 -4.64 8.45
N GLY A 36 15.39 -4.12 9.34
CA GLY A 36 15.75 -3.16 10.39
C GLY A 36 16.08 -1.75 9.89
N LYS A 37 15.87 -1.45 8.60
CA LYS A 37 16.12 -0.13 8.01
C LYS A 37 14.93 0.81 8.15
N LEU A 38 13.75 0.30 7.86
CA LEU A 38 12.49 1.03 7.88
C LEU A 38 11.45 0.21 8.64
N VAL A 39 10.57 0.87 9.37
CA VAL A 39 9.31 0.24 9.78
C VAL A 39 8.32 0.48 8.66
N CYS A 40 7.76 -0.57 8.08
CA CYS A 40 6.82 -0.48 6.95
C CYS A 40 5.56 -1.30 7.21
N ASN A 41 4.40 -0.74 6.84
CA ASN A 41 3.12 -1.44 6.89
C ASN A 41 2.34 -1.12 5.62
N ALA A 42 1.60 -2.11 5.12
CA ALA A 42 0.70 -1.93 4.00
C ALA A 42 -0.66 -2.54 4.31
N ALA A 43 -1.74 -1.76 4.11
CA ALA A 43 -3.10 -2.18 4.41
C ALA A 43 -4.05 -1.93 3.23
N TYR A 44 -4.91 -2.91 2.96
CA TYR A 44 -5.99 -2.78 2.01
C TYR A 44 -7.30 -2.40 2.69
N MET A 45 -7.84 -1.24 2.32
CA MET A 45 -9.10 -0.68 2.79
C MET A 45 -10.19 -0.93 1.75
N GLY A 46 -10.76 -2.14 1.76
CA GLY A 46 -11.66 -2.59 0.69
C GLY A 46 -12.95 -1.78 0.51
N PHE A 47 -13.44 -1.13 1.56
CA PHE A 47 -14.58 -0.22 1.49
C PHE A 47 -14.26 1.13 0.82
N ALA A 48 -13.00 1.56 0.90
CA ALA A 48 -12.53 2.80 0.28
C ALA A 48 -11.82 2.55 -1.07
N ARG A 49 -11.65 1.27 -1.44
CA ARG A 49 -10.85 0.83 -2.58
C ARG A 49 -9.45 1.44 -2.56
N ARG A 50 -8.77 1.38 -1.42
CA ARG A 50 -7.45 2.00 -1.27
C ARG A 50 -6.46 1.01 -0.69
N VAL A 51 -5.23 1.09 -1.16
CA VAL A 51 -4.06 0.51 -0.50
C VAL A 51 -3.29 1.65 0.12
N HIS A 52 -3.04 1.55 1.41
CA HIS A 52 -2.19 2.49 2.13
C HIS A 52 -0.87 1.81 2.44
N VAL A 53 0.22 2.53 2.21
CA VAL A 53 1.57 2.12 2.57
C VAL A 53 2.13 3.20 3.47
N TRP A 54 2.54 2.81 4.68
CA TRP A 54 3.20 3.70 5.62
C TRP A 54 4.62 3.22 5.84
N TRP A 55 5.56 4.15 5.94
CA TRP A 55 6.92 3.82 6.34
C TRP A 55 7.57 4.95 7.13
N GLN A 56 8.56 4.59 7.94
CA GLN A 56 9.41 5.54 8.64
C GLN A 56 10.80 4.95 8.87
N PRO A 57 11.85 5.78 9.03
CA PRO A 57 13.15 5.31 9.49
C PRO A 57 13.03 4.55 10.80
N ALA A 58 13.73 3.42 10.92
CA ALA A 58 13.76 2.63 12.17
C ALA A 58 14.33 3.44 13.35
N THR A 59 15.09 4.50 13.08
CA THR A 59 15.66 5.45 14.04
C THR A 59 14.63 6.42 14.63
N GLY A 60 13.39 6.46 14.14
CA GLY A 60 12.30 7.28 14.69
C GLY A 60 12.06 8.61 13.97
N GLY A 61 12.14 8.63 12.64
CA GLY A 61 11.84 9.80 11.81
C GLY A 61 10.35 10.03 11.54
N GLU A 62 10.05 11.04 10.72
CA GLU A 62 8.68 11.34 10.28
C GLU A 62 8.10 10.18 9.46
N MET A 63 6.86 9.80 9.79
CA MET A 63 6.12 8.79 9.06
C MET A 63 5.65 9.33 7.71
N GLN A 64 6.01 8.62 6.65
CA GLN A 64 5.56 8.88 5.28
C GLN A 64 4.42 7.93 4.93
N GLN A 65 3.52 8.40 4.07
CA GLN A 65 2.37 7.62 3.60
C GLN A 65 2.19 7.79 2.09
N ILE A 66 1.92 6.69 1.40
CA ILE A 66 1.37 6.70 0.04
C ILE A 66 0.00 6.03 0.08
N GLU A 67 -0.95 6.65 -0.62
CA GLU A 67 -2.26 6.11 -0.86
C GLU A 67 -2.40 5.78 -2.34
N ILE A 68 -2.84 4.56 -2.64
CA ILE A 68 -3.10 4.07 -3.99
C ILE A 68 -4.59 3.77 -4.07
N ALA A 69 -5.32 4.62 -4.79
CA ALA A 69 -6.71 4.37 -5.11
C ALA A 69 -6.79 3.24 -6.14
N LEU A 70 -7.58 2.21 -5.84
CA LEU A 70 -7.88 1.13 -6.75
C LEU A 70 -9.10 1.49 -7.59
N SER A 71 -8.96 1.31 -8.89
CA SER A 71 -10.03 1.54 -9.85
C SER A 71 -11.22 0.58 -9.65
N ALA A 72 -12.36 0.98 -10.22
CA ALA A 72 -13.55 0.14 -10.32
C ALA A 72 -13.38 -1.00 -11.32
N GLU A 73 -12.45 -0.85 -12.27
CA GLU A 73 -12.27 -1.74 -13.41
C GLU A 73 -11.28 -2.88 -13.05
N PRO A 74 -11.70 -4.15 -13.02
CA PRO A 74 -10.87 -5.27 -12.57
C PRO A 74 -9.50 -5.38 -13.27
N GLU A 75 -9.43 -5.03 -14.56
CA GLU A 75 -8.22 -5.05 -15.37
C GLU A 75 -7.16 -4.02 -14.91
N THR A 76 -7.58 -2.92 -14.29
CA THR A 76 -6.69 -1.86 -13.82
C THR A 76 -6.21 -2.09 -12.39
N VAL A 77 -7.02 -2.75 -11.55
CA VAL A 77 -6.66 -3.16 -10.18
C VAL A 77 -5.33 -3.92 -10.14
N ARG A 78 -5.09 -4.81 -11.11
CA ARG A 78 -3.85 -5.59 -11.16
C ARG A 78 -2.62 -4.71 -11.38
N SER A 79 -2.71 -3.74 -12.28
CA SER A 79 -1.62 -2.81 -12.60
C SER A 79 -1.32 -1.88 -11.41
N GLU A 80 -2.35 -1.42 -10.72
CA GLU A 80 -2.22 -0.57 -9.52
C GLU A 80 -1.57 -1.33 -8.36
N LEU A 81 -1.94 -2.59 -8.13
CA LEU A 81 -1.29 -3.45 -7.15
C LEU A 81 0.17 -3.75 -7.50
N ALA A 82 0.47 -3.97 -8.78
CA ALA A 82 1.85 -4.16 -9.24
C ALA A 82 2.70 -2.89 -9.01
N GLN A 83 2.14 -1.70 -9.25
CA GLN A 83 2.81 -0.43 -8.98
C GLN A 83 3.07 -0.21 -7.47
N ALA A 84 2.13 -0.62 -6.62
CA ALA A 84 2.29 -0.58 -5.17
C ALA A 84 3.49 -1.42 -4.73
N ILE A 85 3.59 -2.66 -5.23
CA ILE A 85 4.71 -3.57 -4.95
C ILE A 85 6.04 -2.95 -5.39
N GLN A 86 6.11 -2.40 -6.61
CA GLN A 86 7.32 -1.75 -7.11
C GLN A 86 7.76 -0.56 -6.24
N THR A 87 6.80 0.17 -5.68
CA THR A 87 7.09 1.29 -4.76
C THR A 87 7.71 0.80 -3.46
N LEU A 88 7.18 -0.28 -2.86
CA LEU A 88 7.80 -0.90 -1.68
C LEU A 88 9.18 -1.48 -2.00
N GLU A 89 9.35 -2.12 -3.16
CA GLU A 89 10.65 -2.63 -3.61
C GLU A 89 11.67 -1.49 -3.81
N ALA A 90 11.24 -0.32 -4.29
CA ALA A 90 12.09 0.84 -4.41
C ALA A 90 12.53 1.39 -3.04
N LEU A 91 11.64 1.38 -2.03
CA LEU A 91 11.98 1.78 -0.66
C LEU A 91 13.11 0.91 -0.05
N LEU A 92 13.23 -0.36 -0.44
CA LEU A 92 14.36 -1.22 -0.03
C LEU A 92 15.71 -0.75 -0.58
N THR A 93 15.70 -0.11 -1.75
CA THR A 93 16.91 0.30 -2.48
C THR A 93 17.36 1.72 -2.15
N GLN A 94 16.51 2.52 -1.51
CA GLN A 94 16.92 3.83 -1.03
C GLN A 94 17.95 3.63 0.11
N PRO A 95 19.12 4.29 0.05
CA PRO A 95 20.01 4.31 1.19
C PRO A 95 19.21 4.90 2.36
N GLY A 96 19.15 4.18 3.47
CA GLY A 96 18.57 4.73 4.68
C GLY A 96 19.40 5.94 5.06
N ASP A 97 18.89 7.15 4.83
CA ASP A 97 19.54 8.37 5.29
C ASP A 97 19.51 8.33 6.82
N ALA A 98 20.63 7.86 7.39
CA ALA A 98 20.97 8.12 8.77
C ALA A 98 21.34 9.60 8.83
N ALA A 99 20.35 10.42 9.22
CA ALA A 99 20.57 11.81 9.59
C ALA A 99 21.65 11.96 10.66
#